data_AF-A0A821VTC9-F1
#
_entry.id   AF-A0A821VTC9-F1
#
_cell.length_a   1.000
_cell.length_b   1.000
_cell.length_c   1.000
_cell.angle_alpha   90.00
_cell.angle_beta   90.00
_cell.angle_gamma   90.00
#
_symmetry.space_group_name_H-M   'P 1'
#
loop_
_entity.id
_entity.type
_entity.pdbx_description
1 polymer ?
#
loop_
_entity_poly.entity_id
_entity_poly.type
_entity_poly.pdbx_seq_one_letter_code
_entity_poly.pdbx_strand_id
1 'polypeptide(L)' 'TIYFADGQPLNAVLDDGFNLTRIIHEKYPHLTSVIHGCSEETTAGITKLRKLFKANNLKIPLINVNESVTKQNIIEI' A
#
# COMPACT_ATOMS: atom_id res chain seq x y z
N THR A 1 -3.00 8.93 12.88
CA THR A 1 -4.24 8.14 13.10
C THR A 1 -4.71 7.59 11.77
N ILE A 2 -5.42 6.45 11.73
CA ILE A 2 -5.99 5.84 10.51
C ILE A 2 -7.43 6.29 10.22
N TYR A 3 -7.94 7.20 11.06
CA TYR A 3 -9.22 7.88 10.91
C TYR A 3 -8.95 9.37 10.71
N PHE A 4 -9.73 10.01 9.86
CA PHE A 4 -9.70 11.46 9.66
C PHE A 4 -10.33 12.20 10.86
N ALA A 5 -10.22 13.53 10.88
CA ALA A 5 -10.69 14.37 11.97
C ALA A 5 -12.23 14.27 12.19
N ASP A 6 -12.98 13.94 11.14
CA ASP A 6 -14.41 13.71 11.16
C ASP A 6 -14.80 12.28 11.58
N GLY A 7 -13.82 11.44 11.94
CA GLY A 7 -14.02 10.05 12.35
C GLY A 7 -14.17 9.05 11.21
N GLN A 8 -14.13 9.47 9.95
CA GLN A 8 -14.18 8.54 8.83
C GLN A 8 -12.86 7.75 8.70
N PRO A 9 -12.89 6.44 8.35
CA PRO A 9 -11.67 5.68 8.11
C PRO A 9 -11.00 6.13 6.81
N LEU A 10 -9.68 5.94 6.72
CA LEU A 10 -8.99 6.05 5.43
C LEU A 10 -9.57 5.07 4.40
N ASN A 11 -9.66 5.51 3.15
CA ASN A 11 -10.19 4.72 2.04
C ASN A 11 -9.18 4.53 0.89
N ALA A 12 -7.96 5.05 1.04
CA ALA A 12 -6.84 4.85 0.12
C ALA A 12 -5.53 4.89 0.91
N VAL A 13 -4.53 4.14 0.44
CA VAL A 13 -3.21 4.07 1.06
C VAL A 13 -2.15 4.55 0.07
N LEU A 14 -1.29 5.46 0.51
CA LEU A 14 -0.05 5.84 -0.16
C LEU A 14 1.09 5.37 0.76
N ASP A 15 1.86 4.38 0.33
CA ASP A 15 2.85 3.70 1.17
C ASP A 15 4.25 3.74 0.56
N ASP A 16 5.22 3.85 1.46
CA ASP A 16 6.65 3.82 1.18
C ASP A 16 7.27 2.84 2.19
N GLY A 17 7.53 1.61 1.74
CA GLY A 17 8.19 0.58 2.53
C GLY A 17 7.26 -0.44 3.20
N PHE A 18 5.97 -0.44 2.86
CA PHE A 18 4.94 -1.39 3.31
C PHE A 18 4.61 -1.32 4.82
N ASN A 19 4.86 -0.20 5.49
CA ASN A 19 4.62 -0.11 6.93
C ASN A 19 3.13 0.05 7.24
N LEU A 20 2.45 0.96 6.55
CA LEU A 20 1.04 1.24 6.81
C LEU A 20 0.16 0.10 6.31
N THR A 21 0.44 -0.41 5.11
CA THR A 21 -0.30 -1.53 4.53
C THR A 21 -0.22 -2.76 5.42
N ARG A 22 0.96 -3.04 6.02
CA ARG A 22 1.11 -4.11 7.01
C ARG A 22 0.24 -3.88 8.25
N ILE A 23 0.28 -2.69 8.83
CA ILE A 23 -0.52 -2.34 10.01
C ILE A 23 -2.01 -2.53 9.72
N ILE A 24 -2.48 -2.13 8.54
CA ILE A 24 -3.87 -2.33 8.12
C ILE A 24 -4.21 -3.83 8.06
N HIS A 25 -3.39 -4.64 7.39
CA HIS A 25 -3.66 -6.08 7.27
C HIS A 25 -3.58 -6.84 8.61
N GLU A 26 -2.67 -6.45 9.51
CA GLU A 26 -2.43 -7.16 10.77
C GLU A 26 -3.32 -6.68 11.92
N LYS A 27 -3.48 -5.35 12.06
CA LYS A 27 -4.14 -4.74 13.24
C LYS A 27 -5.54 -4.22 12.94
N TYR A 28 -5.82 -3.85 11.69
CA TYR A 28 -7.11 -3.28 11.28
C TYR A 28 -7.70 -3.98 10.05
N PRO A 29 -7.80 -5.33 10.04
CA PRO A 29 -8.22 -6.07 8.85
C PRO A 29 -9.63 -5.69 8.40
N HIS A 30 -10.50 -5.25 9.32
CA HIS A 30 -11.84 -4.78 9.02
C HIS A 30 -11.87 -3.53 8.11
N LEU A 31 -10.80 -2.73 8.07
CA LEU A 31 -10.72 -1.56 7.18
C LEU A 31 -10.44 -1.94 5.72
N THR A 32 -9.97 -3.16 5.44
CA THR A 32 -9.69 -3.58 4.06
C THR A 32 -10.94 -3.60 3.17
N SER A 33 -12.15 -3.65 3.75
CA SER A 33 -13.42 -3.60 3.01
C SER A 33 -13.80 -2.21 2.50
N VAL A 34 -13.25 -1.14 3.11
CA VAL A 34 -13.54 0.26 2.76
C VAL A 34 -12.36 0.94 2.03
N ILE A 35 -11.20 0.28 1.99
CA ILE A 35 -10.01 0.78 1.30
C ILE A 35 -10.06 0.35 -0.17
N HIS A 36 -10.09 1.33 -1.06
CA HIS A 36 -10.15 1.11 -2.51
C HIS A 36 -8.82 0.62 -3.09
N GLY A 37 -7.69 0.87 -2.41
CA GLY A 37 -6.40 0.37 -2.83
C GLY A 37 -5.22 1.04 -2.14
N CYS A 38 -4.04 0.56 -2.51
CA CYS A 38 -2.75 1.09 -2.09
C CYS A 38 -1.87 1.40 -3.30
N SER A 39 -1.08 2.46 -3.24
CA SER A 39 0.09 2.64 -4.10
C SER A 39 1.37 2.46 -3.28
N GLU A 40 2.31 1.65 -3.78
CA GLU A 40 3.61 1.43 -3.12
C GLU A 40 4.76 1.95 -3.97
N GLU A 41 5.63 2.74 -3.34
CA GLU A 41 6.72 3.43 -4.00
C GLU A 41 8.06 2.68 -3.94
N THR A 42 8.27 1.69 -3.07
CA THR A 42 9.60 1.07 -2.89
C THR A 42 9.75 -0.35 -3.40
N THR A 43 10.96 -0.70 -3.82
CA THR A 43 11.33 -2.10 -4.16
C THR A 43 11.13 -3.05 -2.98
N ALA A 44 11.46 -2.61 -1.76
CA ALA A 44 11.31 -3.42 -0.54
C ALA A 44 9.83 -3.69 -0.22
N GLY A 45 8.98 -2.67 -0.33
CA GLY A 45 7.53 -2.81 -0.13
C GLY A 45 6.89 -3.71 -1.18
N ILE A 46 7.20 -3.50 -2.48
CA ILE A 46 6.73 -4.35 -3.58
C ILE A 46 7.11 -5.82 -3.38
N THR A 47 8.32 -6.10 -2.89
CA THR A 47 8.75 -7.47 -2.62
C THR A 47 7.89 -8.16 -1.56
N LYS A 48 7.49 -7.45 -0.49
CA LYS A 48 6.60 -7.99 0.56
C LYS A 48 5.17 -8.17 0.04
N LEU A 49 4.66 -7.19 -0.71
CA LEU A 49 3.32 -7.24 -1.30
C LEU A 49 3.17 -8.37 -2.33
N ARG A 50 4.19 -8.65 -3.14
CA ARG A 50 4.23 -9.81 -4.03
C ARG A 50 4.11 -11.14 -3.28
N LYS A 51 4.74 -11.27 -2.11
CA LYS A 51 4.60 -12.47 -1.26
C LYS A 51 3.16 -12.62 -0.75
N LEU A 52 2.54 -11.53 -0.31
CA LEU A 52 1.14 -11.55 0.12
C LEU A 52 0.18 -11.89 -1.02
N PHE A 53 0.39 -11.31 -2.21
CA PHE A 53 -0.40 -11.61 -3.39
C PHE A 53 -0.31 -13.09 -3.78
N LYS A 54 0.90 -13.64 -3.86
CA LYS A 54 1.13 -15.08 -4.14
C LYS A 54 0.50 -16.00 -3.09
N ALA A 55 0.39 -15.54 -1.84
CA ALA A 55 -0.26 -16.27 -0.75
C ALA A 55 -1.78 -16.03 -0.66
N ASN A 56 -2.41 -15.31 -1.60
CA ASN A 56 -3.82 -14.89 -1.56
C ASN A 56 -4.21 -14.10 -0.29
N ASN A 57 -3.23 -13.43 0.31
CA ASN A 57 -3.38 -12.67 1.55
C ASN A 57 -3.38 -11.16 1.36
N LEU A 58 -3.10 -10.66 0.14
CA LEU A 58 -3.29 -9.25 -0.18
C LEU A 58 -4.80 -8.97 -0.31
N LYS A 59 -5.36 -8.14 0.57
CA LYS A 59 -6.81 -7.92 0.69
C LYS A 59 -7.32 -6.66 0.01
N ILE A 60 -6.42 -5.81 -0.49
CA ILE A 60 -6.75 -4.56 -1.20
C ILE A 60 -6.02 -4.51 -2.54
N PRO A 61 -6.58 -3.82 -3.55
CA PRO A 61 -5.88 -3.56 -4.81
C PRO A 61 -4.56 -2.81 -4.59
N LEU A 62 -3.57 -3.08 -5.44
CA LEU A 62 -2.25 -2.47 -5.37
C LEU A 62 -1.84 -1.88 -6.73
N ILE A 63 -1.39 -0.64 -6.72
CA ILE A 63 -0.65 0.00 -7.81
C ILE A 63 0.84 -0.02 -7.46
N ASN A 64 1.63 -0.65 -8.31
CA ASN A 64 3.08 -0.66 -8.19
C ASN A 64 3.67 0.59 -8.85
N VAL A 65 3.86 1.65 -8.06
CA VAL A 65 4.47 2.89 -8.55
C VAL A 65 5.97 2.71 -8.73
N ASN A 66 6.60 1.88 -7.87
CA ASN A 66 8.03 1.66 -7.90
C ASN A 66 8.56 1.29 -9.29
N GLU A 67 7.88 0.41 -10.02
CA GLU A 67 8.34 -0.08 -11.33
C GLU A 67 7.89 0.79 -12.52
N SER A 68 7.34 1.97 -12.27
CA SER A 68 7.08 2.95 -13.34
C SER A 68 8.39 3.48 -13.90
N VAL A 69 8.47 3.63 -15.23
CA VAL A 69 9.68 4.10 -15.95
C VAL A 69 10.18 5.43 -15.39
N THR A 70 9.26 6.37 -15.17
CA THR A 70 9.55 7.72 -14.65
C THR A 70 9.99 7.73 -13.19
N LYS A 71 9.80 6.62 -12.46
CA LYS A 71 10.23 6.49 -11.06
C LYS A 71 11.62 5.87 -10.96
N GLN A 72 11.87 4.79 -11.71
CA GLN A 72 13.18 4.10 -11.69
C GLN A 72 14.27 4.90 -12.39
N ASN A 73 13.92 5.64 -13.46
CA ASN A 73 14.87 6.34 -14.30
C ASN A 73 14.84 7.85 -14.07
N ILE A 74 14.83 8.27 -12.80
CA ILE A 74 15.11 9.67 -12.46
C ILE A 74 16.60 9.89 -12.74
N ILE A 75 16.89 10.40 -13.94
CA ILE A 75 18.14 11.09 -14.21
C ILE A 75 17.99 12.45 -13.54
N GLU A 76 18.80 12.73 -12.51
CA GLU A 76 18.92 14.08 -11.98
C GLU A 76 19.37 15.00 -13.13
N ILE A 77 18.52 15.97 -13.47
CA ILE A 77 18.84 17.07 -14.40
C ILE A 77 19.48 18.19 -13.61
#